data_AF-A0A370I6H9-F1
#
_entry.id   AF-A0A370I6H9-F1
#
_cell.length_a   1.000
_cell.length_b   1.000
_cell.length_c   1.000
_cell.angle_alpha   90.00
_cell.angle_beta   90.00
_cell.angle_gamma   90.00
#
_symmetry.space_group_name_H-M   'P 1'
#
loop_
_entity.id
_entity.type
_entity.pdbx_description
1 polymer ?
#
loop_
_entity_poly.entity_id
_entity_poly.type
_entity_poly.pdbx_seq_one_letter_code
_entity_poly.pdbx_strand_id
1 'polypeptide(L)' 'MQRTELDGLEALWRWDLQRLEIVAVRKVCDGTTLATFERDPRPDLASVREFLPEFTALWDAVRHQFWTEFKGGAA' A
#
# COMPACT_ATOMS: atom_id res chain seq x y z
N MET A 1 -11.03 -1.80 -0.98
CA MET A 1 -9.74 -1.42 -1.61
C MET A 1 -9.44 -0.03 -1.12
N GLN A 2 -8.26 0.16 -0.52
CA GLN A 2 -7.82 1.40 0.09
C GLN A 2 -6.69 2.03 -0.71
N ARG A 3 -6.53 3.34 -0.52
CA ARG A 3 -5.46 4.14 -1.12
C ARG A 3 -4.77 4.96 -0.05
N THR A 4 -3.45 5.07 -0.17
CA THR A 4 -2.62 5.94 0.66
C THR A 4 -1.75 6.77 -0.26
N GLU A 5 -1.74 8.08 -0.04
CA GLU A 5 -0.96 9.03 -0.82
C GLU A 5 0.15 9.66 0.03
N LEU A 6 1.36 9.75 -0.50
CA LEU A 6 2.47 10.49 0.10
C LEU A 6 3.45 10.96 -0.99
N ASP A 7 3.91 12.21 -0.91
CA ASP A 7 4.91 12.79 -1.81
C ASP A 7 4.60 12.63 -3.31
N GLY A 8 3.31 12.72 -3.68
CA GLY A 8 2.85 12.56 -5.06
C GLY A 8 2.83 11.11 -5.55
N LEU A 9 3.04 10.14 -4.66
CA LEU A 9 2.87 8.72 -4.90
C LEU A 9 1.58 8.22 -4.24
N GLU A 10 0.86 7.34 -4.92
CA GLU A 10 -0.32 6.65 -4.41
C GLU A 10 -0.03 5.14 -4.36
N ALA A 11 -0.18 4.54 -3.19
CA ALA A 11 -0.24 3.09 -3.02
C ALA A 11 -1.69 2.63 -2.97
N LEU A 12 -2.03 1.67 -3.82
CA LEU A 12 -3.28 0.94 -3.78
C LEU A 12 -3.08 -0.37 -3.04
N TRP A 13 -3.89 -0.60 -2.02
CA TRP A 13 -3.79 -1.79 -1.17
C TRP A 13 -5.17 -2.29 -0.75
N ARG A 14 -5.23 -3.52 -0.25
CA ARG A 14 -6.44 -4.08 0.32
C ARG A 14 -6.10 -4.95 1.52
N TRP A 15 -7.03 -5.06 2.44
CA TRP A 15 -7.00 -6.10 3.45
C TRP A 15 -7.80 -7.29 2.92
N ASP A 16 -7.15 -8.42 2.68
CA ASP A 16 -7.76 -9.65 2.19
C ASP A 16 -7.16 -10.87 2.91
N LEU A 17 -7.97 -11.88 3.22
CA LEU A 17 -7.53 -13.12 3.89
C LEU A 17 -6.58 -12.89 5.09
N GLN A 18 -6.86 -11.88 5.92
CA GLN A 18 -6.03 -11.45 7.06
C GLN A 18 -4.61 -10.95 6.71
N ARG A 19 -4.42 -10.45 5.49
CA ARG A 19 -3.16 -9.89 5.02
C ARG A 19 -3.37 -8.55 4.34
N LEU A 20 -2.43 -7.63 4.56
CA LEU A 20 -2.37 -6.37 3.82
C LEU A 20 -1.68 -6.65 2.49
N GLU A 21 -2.45 -6.63 1.42
CA GLU A 21 -1.96 -6.88 0.06
C GLU A 21 -1.77 -5.57 -0.68
N ILE A 22 -0.59 -5.40 -1.26
CA ILE A 22 -0.28 -4.27 -2.12
C ILE A 22 -0.67 -4.62 -3.56
N VAL A 23 -1.42 -3.73 -4.20
CA VAL A 23 -1.96 -3.93 -5.55
C VAL A 23 -1.14 -3.16 -6.57
N ALA A 24 -0.87 -1.88 -6.31
CA ALA A 24 -0.10 -1.04 -7.24
C ALA A 24 0.48 0.20 -6.53
N VAL A 25 1.49 0.79 -7.16
CA VAL A 25 2.00 2.13 -6.85
C VAL A 25 1.87 2.99 -8.10
N ARG A 26 1.35 4.20 -7.94
CA ARG A 26 1.09 5.15 -9.02
C ARG A 26 1.63 6.52 -8.65
N LYS A 27 1.93 7.34 -9.66
CA LYS A 27 2.12 8.77 -9.48
C LYS A 27 0.78 9.47 -9.56
N VAL A 28 0.54 10.40 -8.65
CA VAL A 28 -0.71 11.17 -8.55
C VAL A 28 -0.79 12.21 -9.66
N CYS A 29 0.34 12.83 -10.03
CA CYS A 29 0.36 13.96 -10.95
C CYS A 29 -0.05 13.60 -12.39
N ASP A 30 0.32 12.41 -12.86
CA ASP A 30 0.13 11.96 -14.24
C ASP A 30 -0.58 10.60 -14.33
N GLY A 31 -0.87 9.95 -13.20
CA GLY A 31 -1.51 8.63 -13.15
C GLY A 31 -0.58 7.48 -13.57
N THR A 32 0.72 7.73 -13.76
CA THR A 32 1.66 6.71 -14.23
C THR A 32 1.82 5.60 -13.18
N THR A 33 1.55 4.36 -13.57
CA THR A 33 1.80 3.19 -12.72
C THR A 33 3.30 2.92 -12.64
N LEU A 34 3.85 2.99 -11.43
CA LEU A 34 5.26 2.70 -11.16
C LEU A 34 5.47 1.21 -10.86
N ALA A 35 4.52 0.58 -10.18
CA ALA A 35 4.54 -0.84 -9.88
C ALA A 35 3.12 -1.40 -9.87
N THR A 36 2.94 -2.62 -10.37
CA THR A 36 1.66 -3.34 -10.30
C THR A 36 1.93 -4.78 -9.88
N PHE A 37 1.08 -5.33 -9.01
CA PHE A 37 1.20 -6.68 -8.48
C PHE A 37 -0.09 -7.45 -8.81
N GLU A 38 -0.17 -7.90 -10.06
CA GLU A 38 -1.36 -8.57 -10.61
C GLU A 38 -1.42 -10.08 -10.32
N ARG A 39 -0.30 -10.70 -9.92
CA ARG A 39 -0.24 -12.15 -9.66
C ARG A 39 -0.55 -12.48 -8.20
N ASP A 40 -1.31 -13.56 -8.03
CA ASP A 40 -1.54 -14.19 -6.74
C ASP A 40 -0.40 -15.19 -6.44
N PRO A 41 0.14 -15.24 -5.21
CA PRO A 41 -0.20 -14.36 -4.10
C PRO A 41 0.39 -12.95 -4.28
N ARG A 42 -0.43 -11.93 -4.01
CA ARG A 42 0.05 -10.55 -3.99
C ARG A 42 1.02 -10.34 -2.84
N PRO A 43 2.07 -9.53 -3.03
CA PRO A 43 3.02 -9.25 -1.98
C PRO A 43 2.35 -8.48 -0.84
N ASP A 44 2.77 -8.79 0.38
CA ASP A 44 2.41 -7.98 1.54
C ASP A 44 3.30 -6.75 1.67
N LEU A 45 3.01 -5.92 2.68
CA LEU A 45 3.78 -4.71 2.96
C LEU A 45 5.27 -4.99 3.20
N ALA A 46 5.60 -6.11 3.85
CA ALA A 46 6.99 -6.46 4.13
C ALA A 46 7.73 -6.79 2.83
N SER A 47 7.11 -7.60 1.97
CA SER A 47 7.64 -8.01 0.68
C SER A 47 7.91 -6.81 -0.24
N VAL A 48 6.95 -5.88 -0.39
CA VAL A 48 7.17 -4.70 -1.26
C VAL A 48 8.22 -3.73 -0.71
N ARG A 49 8.45 -3.72 0.61
CA ARG A 49 9.50 -2.91 1.23
C ARG A 49 10.89 -3.45 0.92
N GLU A 50 11.02 -4.77 0.74
CA GLU A 50 12.26 -5.40 0.28
C GLU A 50 12.49 -5.17 -1.22
N PHE A 51 11.43 -5.23 -2.03
CA PHE A 51 11.54 -5.04 -3.49
C PHE A 51 11.70 -3.58 -3.91
N LEU A 52 11.07 -2.66 -3.20
CA LEU A 52 10.99 -1.23 -3.52
C LEU A 52 11.30 -0.37 -2.28
N PRO A 53 12.54 -0.44 -1.76
CA PRO A 53 12.94 0.33 -0.59
C PRO A 53 12.87 1.84 -0.81
N GLU A 54 12.90 2.32 -2.06
CA GLU A 54 12.72 3.73 -2.42
C GLU A 54 11.37 4.31 -1.98
N PHE A 55 10.36 3.47 -1.78
CA PHE A 55 9.02 3.87 -1.35
C PHE A 55 8.80 3.70 0.16
N THR A 56 9.87 3.61 0.97
CA THR A 56 9.78 3.38 2.42
C THR A 56 8.82 4.34 3.14
N ALA A 57 8.85 5.63 2.80
CA ALA A 57 7.95 6.62 3.41
C ALA A 57 6.46 6.32 3.09
N LEU A 58 6.17 5.92 1.85
CA LEU A 58 4.83 5.51 1.43
C LEU A 58 4.39 4.23 2.15
N TRP A 59 5.29 3.27 2.33
CA TRP A 59 5.01 2.04 3.09
C TRP A 59 4.71 2.31 4.56
N ASP A 60 5.44 3.24 5.19
CA ASP A 60 5.17 3.66 6.56
C ASP A 60 3.81 4.36 6.69
N ALA A 61 3.41 5.14 5.66
CA ALA A 61 2.08 5.76 5.60
C ALA A 61 0.96 4.71 5.44
N VAL A 62 1.13 3.72 4.56
CA VAL A 62 0.18 2.60 4.39
C VAL A 62 -0.01 1.87 5.71
N ARG A 63 1.09 1.56 6.40
CA ARG A 63 1.05 0.94 7.74
C ARG A 63 0.28 1.81 8.72
N HIS A 64 0.57 3.11 8.78
CA HIS A 64 -0.09 4.02 9.70
C HIS A 64 -1.61 4.07 9.45
N GLN A 65 -2.03 4.25 8.19
CA GLN A 65 -3.44 4.27 7.82
C GLN A 65 -4.13 2.95 8.16
N PHE A 66 -3.50 1.81 7.86
CA PHE A 66 -4.00 0.49 8.24
C PHE A 66 -4.25 0.40 9.76
N TRP A 67 -3.29 0.77 10.60
CA TRP A 67 -3.47 0.71 12.05
C TRP A 67 -4.54 1.67 12.57
N THR A 68 -4.67 2.85 11.97
CA THR A 68 -5.70 3.83 12.35
C THR A 68 -7.09 3.35 11.97
N GLU A 69 -7.28 2.81 10.77
CA GLU A 69 -8.58 2.28 10.31
C GLU A 69 -9.00 1.02 11.10
N PHE A 70 -8.07 0.14 11.47
CA PHE A 70 -8.39 -1.08 12.22
C PHE A 70 -8.56 -0.87 13.72
N LYS A 71 -7.96 0.17 14.33
CA LYS A 71 -8.18 0.51 15.75
C LYS A 71 -9.48 1.28 16.00
N GLY A 72 -10.20 1.70 14.96
CA GLY A 72 -11.50 2.37 15.07
C GLY A 72 -12.71 1.44 15.32
N GLY A 73 -12.49 0.12 15.37
CA GLY A 73 -13.55 -0.89 15.58
C GLY A 73 -13.82 -1.30 17.03
N ALA A 74 -13.37 -0.51 18.01
CA ALA A 74 -13.69 -0.71 19.43
C ALA A 74 -14.08 0.63 20.06
N ALA A 75 -15.33 1.04 19.86
CA ALA A 75 -16.03 2.03 20.68
C ALA A 75 -17.47 1.57 20.87
#